data_AF-A0A2S6AYR6-F1
#
_entry.id   AF-A0A2S6AYR6-F1
#
_cell.length_a   1.000
_cell.length_b   1.000
_cell.length_c   1.000
_cell.angle_alpha   90.00
_cell.angle_beta   90.00
_cell.angle_gamma   90.00
#
_symmetry.space_group_name_H-M   'P 1'
#
loop_
_entity.id
_entity.type
_entity.pdbx_description
1 polymer ?
#
loop_
_entity_poly.entity_id
_entity_poly.type
_entity_poly.pdbx_seq_one_letter_code
_entity_poly.pdbx_strand_id
1 'polypeptide(L)'
;RDSQSQGSGATSLDAAISGSQRSSQARARDVYRHPKETLQFFDLGPTQAVLEIAPGGGWYSDILAPYLRNAGQLYEAQYLSTSADLA
;
A
#
# COMPACT_ATOMS: atom_id res chain seq x y z
N ARG A 1 1.87 30.29 -13.14
CA ARG A 1 3.12 29.51 -13.07
C ARG A 1 2.72 28.08 -13.30
N ASP A 2 2.84 27.65 -14.55
CA ASP A 2 2.51 26.30 -14.97
C ASP A 2 3.60 25.36 -14.46
N SER A 3 3.20 24.38 -13.66
CA SER A 3 4.03 23.24 -13.31
C SER A 3 3.23 21.97 -13.57
N GLN A 4 3.01 21.71 -14.85
CA GLN A 4 2.82 20.35 -15.34
C GLN A 4 4.22 19.71 -15.45
N SER A 5 4.67 19.05 -14.38
CA SER A 5 5.73 18.05 -14.48
C SER A 5 5.05 16.69 -14.55
N GLN A 6 4.99 16.14 -15.75
CA GLN A 6 4.57 14.76 -15.99
C GLN A 6 5.52 13.79 -15.29
N GLY A 7 4.99 13.02 -14.34
CA GLY A 7 5.62 11.79 -13.86
C GLY A 7 4.94 10.59 -14.53
N SER A 8 5.33 10.26 -15.76
CA SER A 8 4.73 9.18 -16.59
C SER A 8 5.01 7.76 -16.08
N GLY A 9 5.23 7.58 -14.78
CA GLY A 9 5.51 6.28 -14.16
C GLY A 9 4.74 5.99 -12.87
N ALA A 10 4.10 6.98 -12.24
CA ALA A 10 3.41 6.79 -10.97
C ALA A 10 2.12 5.97 -11.15
N THR A 11 2.05 4.81 -10.48
CA THR A 11 0.82 4.02 -10.38
C THR A 11 -0.25 4.84 -9.66
N SER A 12 -1.45 4.99 -10.24
CA SER A 12 -2.56 5.61 -9.53
C SER A 12 -3.01 4.73 -8.36
N LEU A 13 -3.64 5.33 -7.33
CA LEU A 13 -4.16 4.56 -6.20
C LEU A 13 -5.18 3.49 -6.66
N ASP A 14 -6.05 3.82 -7.61
CA ASP A 14 -7.00 2.88 -8.20
C ASP A 14 -6.30 1.72 -8.94
N ALA A 15 -5.21 2.00 -9.67
CA ALA A 15 -4.42 0.96 -10.34
C ALA A 15 -3.68 0.07 -9.34
N ALA A 16 -3.20 0.61 -8.22
CA ALA A 16 -2.58 -0.16 -7.15
C ALA A 16 -3.60 -1.09 -6.47
N ILE A 17 -4.80 -0.60 -6.17
CA ILE A 17 -5.88 -1.37 -5.53
C ILE A 17 -6.38 -2.50 -6.45
N SER A 18 -6.54 -2.22 -7.75
CA SER A 18 -7.02 -3.18 -8.75
C SER A 18 -5.91 -4.05 -9.38
N GLY A 19 -4.66 -3.88 -8.94
CA GLY A 19 -3.48 -4.49 -9.55
C GLY A 19 -3.48 -6.02 -9.53
N SER A 20 -2.87 -6.62 -10.55
CA SER A 20 -2.82 -8.07 -10.74
C SER A 20 -1.94 -8.79 -9.71
N GLN A 21 -1.06 -8.07 -9.01
CA GLN A 21 -0.25 -8.61 -7.92
C GLN A 21 -1.10 -9.05 -6.72
N ARG A 22 -2.30 -8.50 -6.55
CA ARG A 22 -3.17 -8.85 -5.42
C ARG A 22 -3.77 -10.24 -5.61
N SER A 23 -3.84 -11.03 -4.53
CA SER A 23 -4.56 -12.32 -4.58
C SER A 23 -6.08 -12.10 -4.64
N SER A 24 -6.82 -13.13 -5.07
CA SER A 24 -8.30 -13.10 -5.03
C SER A 24 -8.83 -12.97 -3.60
N GLN A 25 -8.18 -13.62 -2.64
CA GLN A 25 -8.50 -13.52 -1.21
C GLN A 25 -8.27 -12.11 -0.67
N ALA A 26 -7.19 -11.45 -1.09
CA ALA A 26 -6.90 -10.07 -0.70
C ALA A 26 -7.99 -9.13 -1.23
N ARG A 27 -8.30 -9.19 -2.53
CA ARG A 27 -9.37 -8.38 -3.16
C ARG A 27 -10.75 -8.62 -2.55
N ALA A 28 -11.09 -9.87 -2.21
CA ALA A 28 -12.38 -10.20 -1.61
C ALA A 28 -12.65 -9.50 -0.27
N ARG A 29 -11.59 -9.03 0.40
CA ARG A 29 -11.70 -8.27 1.66
C ARG A 29 -11.90 -6.77 1.48
N ASP A 30 -11.75 -6.24 0.26
CA ASP A 30 -11.85 -4.79 -0.01
C ASP A 30 -13.23 -4.25 0.36
N VAL A 31 -14.31 -5.03 0.19
CA VAL A 31 -15.67 -4.64 0.58
C VAL A 31 -15.83 -4.36 2.07
N TYR A 32 -14.98 -4.94 2.92
CA TYR A 32 -14.99 -4.73 4.37
C TYR A 32 -13.93 -3.74 4.83
N ARG A 33 -12.87 -3.57 4.04
CA ARG A 33 -11.68 -2.80 4.41
C ARG A 33 -11.61 -1.43 3.75
N HIS A 34 -12.41 -1.18 2.72
CA HIS A 34 -12.53 0.11 2.03
C HIS A 34 -11.17 0.78 1.78
N PRO A 35 -10.25 0.12 1.04
CA PRO A 35 -8.86 0.56 0.95
C PRO A 35 -8.74 1.96 0.37
N LYS A 36 -9.56 2.29 -0.64
CA LYS A 36 -9.51 3.61 -1.28
C LYS A 36 -9.88 4.70 -0.30
N GLU A 37 -11.04 4.55 0.33
CA GLU A 37 -11.59 5.51 1.29
C GLU A 37 -10.68 5.67 2.50
N THR A 38 -10.13 4.56 3.00
CA THR A 38 -9.19 4.57 4.13
C THR A 38 -7.90 5.32 3.78
N LEU A 39 -7.26 5.00 2.64
CA LEU A 39 -6.00 5.65 2.25
C LEU A 39 -6.21 7.12 1.87
N GLN A 40 -7.37 7.47 1.33
CA GLN A 40 -7.76 8.87 1.09
C GLN A 40 -8.03 9.63 2.39
N PHE A 41 -8.64 8.99 3.39
CA PHE A 41 -8.85 9.59 4.71
C PHE A 41 -7.53 10.01 5.38
N PHE A 42 -6.47 9.22 5.18
CA PHE A 42 -5.12 9.55 5.65
C PHE A 42 -4.35 10.53 4.74
N ASP A 43 -4.99 11.02 3.67
CA ASP A 43 -4.37 11.89 2.66
C ASP A 43 -3.06 11.30 2.11
N LEU A 44 -3.08 10.00 1.78
CA LEU A 44 -1.91 9.30 1.31
C LEU A 44 -1.52 9.74 -0.12
N GLY A 45 -0.34 10.35 -0.23
CA GLY A 45 0.29 10.75 -1.49
C GLY A 45 1.38 9.76 -1.96
N PRO A 46 1.64 9.67 -3.28
CA PRO A 46 2.60 8.70 -3.85
C PRO A 46 4.08 9.01 -3.58
N THR A 47 4.37 10.17 -2.94
CA THR A 47 5.74 10.63 -2.64
C THR A 47 6.08 10.54 -1.16
N GLN A 48 5.16 10.05 -0.32
CA GLN A 48 5.35 9.98 1.12
C GLN A 48 6.23 8.79 1.52
N ALA A 49 6.83 8.88 2.71
CA ALA A 49 7.39 7.73 3.39
C ALA A 49 6.32 7.15 4.34
N VAL A 50 6.04 5.86 4.20
CA VAL A 50 4.99 5.15 4.94
C VAL A 50 5.61 4.02 5.73
N LEU A 51 5.27 3.94 7.01
CA LEU A 51 5.62 2.81 7.88
C LEU A 51 4.38 1.92 8.07
N GLU A 52 4.41 0.70 7.54
CA GLU A 52 3.41 -0.32 7.81
C GLU A 52 3.85 -1.16 9.03
N ILE A 53 3.11 -1.04 10.13
CA ILE A 53 3.35 -1.81 11.35
C ILE A 53 2.51 -3.09 11.27
N ALA A 54 3.15 -4.24 11.53
CA ALA A 54 2.53 -5.56 11.48
C ALA A 54 1.82 -5.84 10.14
N PRO A 55 2.54 -5.84 8.99
CA PRO A 55 1.94 -6.07 7.68
C PRO A 55 1.25 -7.45 7.59
N GLY A 56 1.67 -8.42 8.41
CA GLY A 56 1.04 -9.73 8.48
C GLY A 56 1.06 -10.42 7.12
N GLY A 57 -0.11 -10.73 6.57
CA GLY A 57 -0.25 -11.31 5.22
C GLY A 57 -0.09 -10.33 4.06
N GLY A 58 0.42 -9.11 4.28
CA GLY A 58 0.78 -8.14 3.23
C GLY A 58 -0.40 -7.46 2.54
N TRP A 59 -1.58 -7.44 3.16
CA TRP A 59 -2.81 -6.97 2.49
C TRP A 59 -2.74 -5.50 2.06
N TYR A 60 -2.15 -4.63 2.89
CA TYR A 60 -1.88 -3.23 2.56
C TYR A 60 -0.56 -3.09 1.79
N SER A 61 0.49 -3.85 2.13
CA SER A 61 1.74 -3.92 1.36
C SER A 61 1.49 -4.07 -0.15
N ASP A 62 0.59 -4.97 -0.55
CA ASP A 62 0.20 -5.24 -1.94
C ASP A 62 -0.36 -4.01 -2.70
N ILE A 63 -0.85 -3.01 -1.98
CA ILE A 63 -1.37 -1.74 -2.50
C ILE A 63 -0.29 -0.65 -2.37
N LEU A 64 0.32 -0.53 -1.19
CA LEU A 64 1.27 0.53 -0.87
C LEU A 64 2.56 0.42 -1.69
N ALA A 65 3.10 -0.80 -1.85
CA ALA A 65 4.35 -1.03 -2.57
C ALA A 65 4.31 -0.51 -4.02
N PRO A 66 3.32 -0.86 -4.88
CA PRO A 66 3.24 -0.30 -6.23
C PRO A 66 2.84 1.18 -6.28
N TYR A 67 2.06 1.68 -5.30
CA TYR A 67 1.65 3.10 -5.25
C TYR A 67 2.83 4.02 -4.93
N LEU A 68 3.71 3.61 -4.02
CA LEU A 68 4.86 4.39 -3.56
C LEU A 68 6.14 4.13 -4.37
N ARG A 69 6.18 3.09 -5.22
CA ARG A 69 7.39 2.54 -5.87
C ARG A 69 8.35 3.58 -6.47
N ASN A 70 7.84 4.62 -7.12
CA ASN A 70 8.67 5.51 -7.93
C ASN A 70 9.19 6.74 -7.19
N ALA A 71 8.44 7.24 -6.21
CA ALA A 71 8.70 8.54 -5.59
C ALA A 71 8.51 8.57 -4.07
N GLY A 72 7.93 7.52 -3.49
CA GLY A 72 7.74 7.34 -2.06
C GLY A 72 8.62 6.23 -1.53
N GLN A 73 8.38 5.88 -0.26
CA GLN A 73 9.06 4.78 0.42
C GLN A 73 8.06 4.02 1.28
N LEU A 74 8.11 2.69 1.21
CA LEU A 74 7.39 1.82 2.13
C LEU A 74 8.42 1.15 3.05
N TYR A 75 8.23 1.33 4.35
CA TYR A 75 8.95 0.63 5.41
C TYR A 75 7.99 -0.36 6.07
N GLU A 76 8.41 -1.61 6.21
CA GLU A 76 7.63 -2.63 6.89
C GLU A 76 8.27 -2.95 8.25
N ALA A 77 7.48 -2.79 9.32
CA ALA A 77 7.84 -3.19 10.67
C ALA A 77 7.09 -4.46 11.04
N GLN A 78 7.66 -5.60 10.68
CA GLN A 78 7.14 -6.92 11.04
C GLN A 78 7.48 -7.27 12.50
N TYR A 79 6.51 -7.83 13.21
CA TYR A 79 6.78 -8.44 14.51
C TYR A 79 7.47 -9.79 14.32
N LEU A 80 8.64 -9.94 14.92
CA LEU A 80 9.22 -11.25 15.20
C LEU A 80 8.78 -11.64 16.60
N SER A 81 7.91 -12.64 16.70
CA SER A 81 7.61 -13.24 18.00
C SER A 81 8.89 -13.87 18.55
N THR A 82 9.21 -13.62 19.82
CA THR A 82 10.30 -14.32 20.52
C THR A 82 9.87 -15.70 21.02
N SER A 83 8.59 -16.06 20.88
CA SER A 83 8.06 -17.38 21.22
C SER A 83 8.05 -18.25 19.98
N ALA A 84 8.76 -19.37 20.04
CA ALA A 84 8.86 -20.36 18.96
C ALA A 84 7.49 -20.96 18.55
N ASP A 85 6.50 -20.92 19.44
CA ASP A 85 5.17 -21.50 19.23
C ASP A 85 4.17 -20.57 18.51
N LEU A 86 4.56 -19.33 18.23
CA LEU A 86 3.67 -18.30 17.64
C LEU A 86 4.23 -17.69 16.35
N ALA A 87 5.26 -18.31 15.76
CA ALA A 87 5.85 -17.92 14.49
C ALA A 87 5.09 -18.53 13.30
#